data_AF-A0A0K8RRX3-F1
#
_entry.id   AF-A0A0K8RRX3-F1
#
_cell.length_a   1.000
_cell.length_b   1.000
_cell.length_c   1.000
_cell.angle_alpha   90.00
_cell.angle_beta   90.00
_cell.angle_gamma   90.00
#
_symmetry.space_group_name_H-M   'P 1'
#
loop_
_entity.id
_entity.type
_entity.pdbx_description
1 polymer ?
#
loop_
_entity_poly.entity_id
_entity_poly.type
_entity_poly.pdbx_seq_one_letter_code
_entity_poly.pdbx_strand_id
1 'polypeptide(L)'
;MGFSDKRLLETLCLLLCVALASDSAEVEETTTCSTDNFRCSNGRCVPQRWVCDYQRDCEGGEDEPQSCAPPQCNPNQFSCGQYVFNQSYCIPKHWKCDNVVDCVDGTDESGNCKYRVCEEGDHKCGSGLCVPASKKCDGYYDCRDESDEASCATNGTSCRLNEFRCRHGNKCIDESKKCDHWDDCGDNSDEEGCDFAPCNEGQF
;
A
#
# COMPACT_ATOMS: atom_id res chain seq x y z
N MET A 1 -9.94 30.44 -78.69
CA MET A 1 -9.70 28.99 -78.56
C MET A 1 -8.67 28.77 -77.47
N GLY A 2 -9.01 28.09 -76.38
CA GLY A 2 -8.06 27.79 -75.31
C GLY A 2 -8.63 26.73 -74.38
N PHE A 3 -8.36 25.46 -74.69
CA PHE A 3 -8.72 24.29 -73.88
C PHE A 3 -7.46 23.50 -73.58
N SER A 4 -7.35 23.09 -72.31
CA SER A 4 -6.53 22.00 -71.78
C SER A 4 -5.01 22.22 -71.78
N ASP A 5 -4.26 21.92 -70.72
CA ASP A 5 -4.23 20.59 -70.13
C ASP A 5 -3.71 20.61 -68.68
N LYS A 6 -4.60 20.31 -67.72
CA LYS A 6 -4.25 20.15 -66.30
C LYS A 6 -3.59 18.79 -65.98
N ARG A 7 -3.42 17.90 -66.97
CA ARG A 7 -2.83 16.56 -66.77
C ARG A 7 -1.31 16.54 -66.66
N LEU A 8 -0.61 17.60 -67.10
CA LEU A 8 0.85 17.67 -67.08
C LEU A 8 1.44 18.01 -65.71
N LEU A 9 0.67 18.64 -64.81
CA LEU A 9 1.11 18.92 -63.44
C LEU A 9 0.90 17.74 -62.48
N GLU A 10 -0.14 16.91 -62.69
CA GLU A 10 -0.40 15.74 -61.84
C GLU A 10 0.56 14.57 -62.13
N THR A 11 1.04 14.43 -63.38
CA THR A 11 1.98 13.36 -63.75
C THR A 11 3.41 13.59 -63.25
N LEU A 12 3.85 14.84 -63.06
CA LEU A 12 5.16 15.13 -62.45
C LEU A 12 5.19 14.86 -60.95
N CYS A 13 4.04 14.96 -60.26
CA CYS A 13 3.95 14.72 -58.82
C CYS A 13 4.06 13.22 -58.49
N LEU A 14 3.46 12.36 -59.31
CA LEU A 14 3.52 10.90 -59.15
C LEU A 14 4.91 10.30 -59.44
N LEU A 15 5.68 10.87 -60.36
CA LEU A 15 7.03 10.37 -60.70
C LEU A 15 8.09 10.71 -59.64
N LEU A 16 7.87 11.73 -58.80
CA LEU A 16 8.74 12.04 -57.65
C LEU A 16 8.46 11.15 -56.43
N CYS A 17 7.27 10.57 -56.32
CA CYS A 17 6.94 9.66 -55.21
C CYS A 17 7.56 8.26 -55.36
N VAL A 18 7.86 7.80 -56.58
CA VAL A 18 8.38 6.44 -56.82
C VAL A 18 9.90 6.33 -56.60
N ALA A 19 10.64 7.46 -56.60
CA ALA A 19 12.10 7.45 -56.48
C ALA A 19 12.64 7.50 -55.02
N LEU A 20 11.76 7.51 -54.01
CA LEU A 20 12.14 7.46 -52.58
C LEU A 20 11.57 6.23 -51.86
N ALA A 21 11.23 5.16 -52.58
CA ALA A 21 11.16 3.84 -51.98
C ALA A 21 12.58 3.27 -51.87
N SER A 22 13.39 3.90 -51.00
CA SER A 22 14.65 3.30 -50.58
C SER A 22 14.32 1.99 -49.86
N ASP A 23 14.85 0.92 -50.41
CA ASP A 23 15.15 -0.37 -49.78
C ASP A 23 15.12 -0.27 -48.25
N SER A 24 13.94 -0.44 -47.66
CA SER A 24 13.80 -0.70 -46.25
C SER A 24 13.73 -2.20 -46.18
N ALA A 25 14.91 -2.82 -46.15
CA ALA A 25 15.06 -4.08 -45.47
C ALA A 25 14.19 -3.98 -44.20
N GLU A 26 13.21 -4.88 -44.09
CA GLU A 26 12.55 -5.15 -42.82
C GLU A 26 13.68 -5.55 -41.87
N VAL A 27 14.22 -4.55 -41.17
CA VAL A 27 14.94 -4.78 -39.95
C VAL A 27 13.85 -5.33 -39.05
N GLU A 28 13.74 -6.66 -39.02
CA GLU A 28 13.41 -7.38 -37.79
C GLU A 28 14.41 -6.86 -36.75
N GLU A 29 14.09 -5.67 -36.22
CA GLU A 29 14.56 -5.22 -34.92
C GLU A 29 13.96 -6.29 -34.03
N THR A 30 14.72 -7.36 -33.83
CA THR A 30 14.67 -8.04 -32.55
C THR A 30 15.06 -6.93 -31.57
N THR A 31 14.08 -6.14 -31.13
CA THR A 31 14.25 -5.19 -30.03
C THR A 31 14.41 -6.05 -28.79
N THR A 32 15.54 -6.75 -28.75
CA THR A 32 16.07 -7.41 -27.58
C THR A 32 16.32 -6.30 -26.61
N CYS A 33 15.61 -6.35 -25.48
CA CYS A 33 15.86 -5.44 -24.37
C CYS A 33 17.37 -5.36 -24.10
N SER A 34 17.85 -4.16 -23.77
CA SER A 34 19.23 -3.98 -23.29
C SER A 34 19.53 -5.00 -22.19
N THR A 35 20.80 -5.40 -22.02
CA THR A 35 21.22 -6.42 -21.06
C THR A 35 20.81 -6.13 -19.62
N ASP A 36 20.58 -4.85 -19.29
CA ASP A 36 20.21 -4.38 -17.94
C ASP A 36 18.69 -4.24 -17.73
N ASN A 37 17.88 -4.69 -18.69
CA ASN A 37 16.43 -4.61 -18.65
C ASN A 37 15.80 -6.01 -18.56
N PHE A 38 14.70 -6.11 -17.82
CA PHE A 38 13.78 -7.24 -17.85
C PHE A 38 12.79 -7.09 -19.01
N ARG A 39 12.48 -8.19 -19.69
CA ARG A 39 11.55 -8.23 -20.81
C ARG A 39 10.20 -8.79 -20.37
N CYS A 40 9.17 -7.95 -20.40
CA CYS A 40 7.78 -8.35 -20.22
C CYS A 40 7.32 -9.28 -21.37
N SER A 41 6.29 -10.08 -21.13
CA SER A 41 5.68 -11.02 -22.08
C SER A 41 5.08 -10.33 -23.29
N ASN A 42 4.60 -9.08 -23.14
CA ASN A 42 4.09 -8.25 -24.23
C ASN A 42 5.21 -7.57 -25.07
N GLY A 43 6.48 -7.81 -24.75
CA GLY A 43 7.63 -7.22 -25.43
C GLY A 43 8.11 -5.89 -24.86
N ARG A 44 7.43 -5.30 -23.87
CA ARG A 44 7.91 -4.11 -23.14
C ARG A 44 9.17 -4.45 -22.35
N CYS A 45 10.10 -3.52 -22.26
CA CYS A 45 11.28 -3.65 -21.41
C CYS A 45 11.16 -2.73 -20.18
N VAL A 46 11.45 -3.26 -19.00
CA VAL A 46 11.53 -2.51 -17.73
C VAL A 46 12.95 -2.63 -17.16
N PRO A 47 13.49 -1.64 -16.45
CA PRO A 47 14.78 -1.75 -15.76
C PRO A 47 14.82 -2.96 -14.82
N GLN A 48 15.96 -3.64 -14.67
CA GLN A 48 16.07 -4.75 -13.71
C GLN A 48 15.75 -4.37 -12.26
N ARG A 49 15.96 -3.11 -11.88
CA ARG A 49 15.58 -2.59 -10.55
C ARG A 49 14.06 -2.49 -10.31
N TRP A 50 13.26 -2.71 -11.35
CA TRP A 50 11.79 -2.78 -11.30
C TRP A 50 11.28 -4.22 -11.23
N VAL A 51 12.18 -5.20 -11.09
CA VAL A 51 11.80 -6.58 -10.81
C VAL A 51 11.82 -6.77 -9.29
N CYS A 52 10.73 -7.27 -8.72
CA CYS A 52 10.55 -7.41 -7.28
C CYS A 52 10.70 -6.09 -6.50
N ASP A 53 10.23 -4.98 -7.06
CA ASP A 53 10.18 -3.67 -6.39
C ASP A 53 8.79 -3.35 -5.80
N TYR A 54 7.91 -4.34 -5.81
CA TYR A 54 6.54 -4.31 -5.28
C TYR A 54 5.60 -3.41 -6.08
N GLN A 55 5.96 -3.07 -7.32
CA GLN A 55 5.11 -2.33 -8.25
C GLN A 55 4.80 -3.18 -9.48
N ARG A 56 3.62 -2.95 -10.07
CA ARG A 56 3.28 -3.58 -11.34
C ARG A 56 3.85 -2.73 -12.47
N ASP A 57 5.03 -3.08 -12.96
CA ASP A 57 5.63 -2.47 -14.14
C ASP A 57 5.37 -3.26 -15.42
N CYS A 58 5.25 -4.58 -15.38
CA CYS A 58 4.72 -5.32 -16.53
C CYS A 58 3.19 -5.44 -16.45
N GLU A 59 2.51 -5.41 -17.60
CA GLU A 59 1.04 -5.43 -17.66
C GLU A 59 0.45 -6.70 -17.00
N GLY A 60 1.16 -7.84 -17.13
CA GLY A 60 0.81 -9.10 -16.49
C GLY A 60 1.38 -9.31 -15.08
N GLY A 61 2.16 -8.35 -14.55
CA GLY A 61 2.84 -8.46 -13.26
C GLY A 61 3.95 -9.52 -13.24
N GLU A 62 4.47 -9.93 -14.40
CA GLU A 62 5.54 -10.94 -14.51
C GLU A 62 6.90 -10.48 -13.95
N ASP A 63 7.04 -9.18 -13.71
CA ASP A 63 8.11 -8.53 -12.95
C ASP A 63 8.00 -8.74 -11.43
N GLU A 64 6.83 -9.16 -10.94
CA GLU A 64 6.54 -9.44 -9.53
C GLU A 64 6.12 -10.91 -9.29
N PRO A 65 6.95 -11.90 -9.70
CA PRO A 65 6.61 -13.29 -9.52
C PRO A 65 6.57 -13.69 -8.04
N GLN A 66 5.86 -14.76 -7.74
CA GLN A 66 5.75 -15.32 -6.38
C GLN A 66 7.10 -15.73 -5.74
N SER A 67 8.16 -15.86 -6.55
CA SER A 67 9.52 -16.11 -6.07
C SER A 67 10.23 -14.88 -5.49
N CYS A 68 9.67 -13.68 -5.65
CA CYS A 68 10.20 -12.48 -5.03
C CYS A 68 10.23 -12.62 -3.50
N ALA A 69 11.23 -12.03 -2.86
CA ALA A 69 11.26 -11.94 -1.42
C ALA A 69 10.09 -11.05 -0.95
N PRO A 70 9.42 -11.41 0.17
CA PRO A 70 8.39 -10.55 0.73
C PRO A 70 8.97 -9.21 1.22
N PRO A 71 8.19 -8.11 1.15
CA PRO A 71 8.60 -6.83 1.70
C PRO A 71 8.78 -6.91 3.22
N GLN A 72 9.59 -6.00 3.77
CA GLN A 72 9.69 -5.83 5.22
C GLN A 72 8.50 -5.03 5.73
N CYS A 73 7.72 -5.60 6.64
CA CYS A 73 6.63 -4.89 7.30
C CYS A 73 7.18 -3.90 8.34
N ASN A 74 6.43 -2.83 8.61
CA ASN A 74 6.79 -1.89 9.67
C ASN A 74 6.78 -2.60 11.05
N PRO A 75 7.55 -2.11 12.04
CA PRO A 75 7.61 -2.72 13.37
C PRO A 75 6.25 -2.86 14.08
N ASN A 76 5.27 -2.00 13.73
CA ASN A 76 3.91 -2.00 14.29
C ASN A 76 2.88 -2.76 13.43
N GLN A 77 3.36 -3.53 12.45
CA GLN A 77 2.54 -4.41 11.61
C GLN A 77 2.83 -5.89 11.91
N PHE A 78 1.93 -6.75 11.45
CA PHE A 78 2.05 -8.19 11.42
C PHE A 78 2.24 -8.65 9.97
N SER A 79 3.17 -9.59 9.75
CA SER A 79 3.43 -10.20 8.45
C SER A 79 2.65 -11.51 8.31
N CYS A 80 1.85 -11.62 7.25
CA CYS A 80 1.17 -12.85 6.86
C CYS A 80 2.17 -13.97 6.52
N GLY A 81 1.73 -15.23 6.57
CA GLY A 81 2.56 -16.40 6.26
C GLY A 81 2.82 -16.62 4.77
N GLN A 82 1.99 -16.06 3.90
CA GLN A 82 2.12 -16.10 2.45
C GLN A 82 2.13 -14.68 1.89
N TYR A 83 3.18 -14.34 1.18
CA TYR A 83 3.21 -13.14 0.33
C TYR A 83 2.61 -13.50 -1.02
N VAL A 84 1.66 -12.69 -1.50
CA VAL A 84 1.16 -12.74 -2.88
C VAL A 84 1.15 -11.31 -3.39
N PHE A 85 1.73 -11.08 -4.56
CA PHE A 85 1.76 -9.75 -5.16
C PHE A 85 0.36 -9.15 -5.28
N ASN A 86 0.24 -7.87 -4.92
CA ASN A 86 -1.02 -7.11 -4.94
C ASN A 86 -2.11 -7.69 -4.03
N GLN A 87 -1.72 -8.39 -2.96
CA GLN A 87 -2.60 -8.86 -1.90
C GLN A 87 -2.05 -8.46 -0.52
N SER A 88 -2.91 -8.58 0.49
CA SER A 88 -2.57 -8.26 1.88
C SER A 88 -1.45 -9.16 2.40
N TYR A 89 -0.34 -8.55 2.78
CA TYR A 89 0.80 -9.23 3.40
C TYR A 89 1.23 -8.58 4.73
N CYS A 90 1.26 -7.24 4.79
CA CYS A 90 1.48 -6.51 6.05
C CYS A 90 0.16 -5.93 6.53
N ILE A 91 -0.34 -6.42 7.66
CA ILE A 91 -1.57 -5.94 8.29
C ILE A 91 -1.25 -5.24 9.62
N PRO A 92 -2.10 -4.33 10.12
CA PRO A 92 -1.97 -3.80 11.48
C PRO A 92 -1.98 -4.93 12.52
N LYS A 93 -1.20 -4.79 13.59
CA LYS A 93 -1.13 -5.82 14.66
C LYS A 93 -2.48 -6.15 15.29
N HIS A 94 -3.39 -5.19 15.35
CA HIS A 94 -4.71 -5.36 15.96
C HIS A 94 -5.70 -6.14 15.07
N TRP A 95 -5.39 -6.36 13.78
CA TRP A 95 -6.18 -7.24 12.90
C TRP A 95 -5.82 -8.71 13.08
N LYS A 96 -4.74 -9.02 13.81
CA LYS A 96 -4.42 -10.40 14.14
C LYS A 96 -5.38 -10.92 15.22
N CYS A 97 -6.11 -12.00 14.91
CA CYS A 97 -7.11 -12.62 15.78
C CYS A 97 -8.34 -11.71 16.04
N ASP A 98 -8.83 -11.01 15.02
CA ASP A 98 -10.00 -10.10 15.11
C ASP A 98 -11.34 -10.74 14.66
N ASN A 99 -11.33 -12.04 14.35
CA ASN A 99 -12.40 -12.84 13.72
C ASN A 99 -12.66 -12.54 12.23
N VAL A 100 -11.76 -11.84 11.54
CA VAL A 100 -11.85 -11.57 10.11
C VAL A 100 -10.56 -11.96 9.41
N VAL A 101 -10.67 -12.64 8.28
CA VAL A 101 -9.51 -13.03 7.48
C VAL A 101 -9.06 -11.86 6.62
N ASP A 102 -7.92 -11.25 6.98
CA ASP A 102 -7.24 -10.18 6.25
C ASP A 102 -6.02 -10.68 5.50
N CYS A 103 -5.30 -11.68 6.02
CA CYS A 103 -4.23 -12.36 5.28
C CYS A 103 -4.81 -13.25 4.17
N VAL A 104 -4.15 -13.28 3.00
CA VAL A 104 -4.57 -14.17 1.88
C VAL A 104 -4.71 -15.64 2.30
N ASP A 105 -3.84 -16.08 3.19
CA ASP A 105 -3.79 -17.45 3.69
C ASP A 105 -4.51 -17.64 5.04
N GLY A 106 -5.12 -16.58 5.58
CA GLY A 106 -5.79 -16.58 6.89
C GLY A 106 -4.84 -16.83 8.06
N THR A 107 -3.55 -16.51 7.92
CA THR A 107 -2.56 -16.69 9.01
C THR A 107 -2.71 -15.74 10.18
N ASP A 108 -3.41 -14.65 9.98
CA ASP A 108 -3.85 -13.73 11.04
C ASP A 108 -4.86 -14.37 11.99
N GLU A 109 -5.79 -15.16 11.46
CA GLU A 109 -6.85 -15.84 12.23
C GLU A 109 -6.55 -17.31 12.55
N SER A 110 -5.55 -17.90 11.90
CA SER A 110 -5.16 -19.28 12.14
C SER A 110 -4.02 -19.41 13.16
N GLY A 111 -3.91 -20.59 13.77
CA GLY A 111 -2.96 -20.86 14.85
C GLY A 111 -3.59 -20.74 16.24
N ASN A 112 -2.82 -20.29 17.22
CA ASN A 112 -3.25 -20.23 18.63
C ASN A 112 -3.89 -18.87 18.96
N CYS A 113 -4.84 -18.43 18.14
CA CYS A 113 -5.69 -17.29 18.46
C CYS A 113 -6.62 -17.66 19.62
N LYS A 114 -6.55 -16.89 20.70
CA LYS A 114 -7.40 -17.06 21.87
C LYS A 114 -8.50 -16.02 21.85
N TYR A 115 -9.60 -16.36 21.20
CA TYR A 115 -10.76 -15.50 21.16
C TYR A 115 -11.43 -15.44 22.54
N ARG A 116 -11.68 -14.22 23.00
CA ARG A 116 -12.44 -14.00 24.23
C ARG A 116 -13.90 -14.39 23.99
N VAL A 117 -14.46 -15.15 24.91
CA VAL A 117 -15.91 -15.37 24.98
C VAL A 117 -16.53 -14.16 25.66
N CYS A 118 -17.59 -13.61 25.06
CA CYS A 118 -18.31 -12.46 25.63
C CYS A 118 -18.85 -12.81 27.02
N GLU A 119 -18.46 -12.03 28.02
CA GLU A 119 -18.98 -12.04 29.37
C GLU A 119 -20.12 -11.01 29.52
N GLU A 120 -20.82 -11.05 30.65
CA GLU A 120 -21.88 -10.10 30.93
C GLU A 120 -21.33 -8.66 31.01
N GLY A 121 -21.91 -7.75 30.21
CA GLY A 121 -21.50 -6.35 30.12
C GLY A 121 -20.48 -6.04 29.03
N ASP A 122 -19.88 -7.05 28.39
CA ASP A 122 -19.04 -6.85 27.22
C ASP A 122 -19.82 -6.29 26.02
N HIS A 123 -19.10 -5.61 25.14
CA HIS A 123 -19.64 -5.19 23.86
C HIS A 123 -19.27 -6.19 22.78
N LYS A 124 -20.28 -6.62 22.01
CA LYS A 124 -20.11 -7.57 20.92
C LYS A 124 -20.09 -6.81 19.59
N CYS A 125 -18.95 -6.83 18.91
CA CYS A 125 -18.79 -6.23 17.60
C CYS A 125 -19.62 -6.97 16.53
N GLY A 126 -19.91 -6.30 15.41
CA GLY A 126 -20.53 -6.93 14.25
C GLY A 126 -19.74 -8.11 13.66
N SER A 127 -18.40 -8.10 13.79
CA SER A 127 -17.53 -9.22 13.39
C SER A 127 -17.67 -10.46 14.28
N GLY A 128 -18.31 -10.34 15.45
CA GLY A 128 -18.36 -11.39 16.46
C GLY A 128 -17.25 -11.33 17.51
N LEU A 129 -16.30 -10.39 17.37
CA LEU A 129 -15.31 -10.08 18.41
C LEU A 129 -15.99 -9.53 19.67
N CYS A 130 -15.50 -9.95 20.83
CA CYS A 130 -16.00 -9.52 22.14
C CYS A 130 -15.01 -8.56 22.79
N VAL A 131 -15.36 -7.28 22.86
CA VAL A 131 -14.53 -6.25 23.51
C VAL A 131 -15.00 -6.04 24.96
N PRO A 132 -14.07 -5.89 25.92
CA PRO A 132 -14.42 -5.63 27.31
C PRO A 132 -15.28 -4.38 27.48
N ALA A 133 -16.15 -4.38 28.50
CA ALA A 133 -16.97 -3.22 28.86
C ALA A 133 -16.16 -1.92 29.03
N SER A 134 -14.88 -2.03 29.46
CA SER A 134 -13.97 -0.89 29.64
C SER A 134 -13.45 -0.29 28.33
N LYS A 135 -13.52 -1.04 27.22
CA LYS A 135 -13.08 -0.60 25.89
C LYS A 135 -14.22 0.05 25.11
N LYS A 136 -15.46 -0.19 25.51
CA LYS A 136 -16.60 0.54 24.97
C LYS A 136 -16.52 2.02 25.38
N CYS A 137 -16.55 2.93 24.41
CA CYS A 137 -16.45 4.38 24.62
C CYS A 137 -15.13 4.82 25.26
N ASP A 138 -14.03 4.13 24.97
CA ASP A 138 -12.71 4.46 25.51
C ASP A 138 -11.92 5.43 24.61
N GLY A 139 -12.47 5.76 23.43
CA GLY A 139 -11.84 6.63 22.44
C GLY A 139 -10.98 5.89 21.43
N TYR A 140 -11.07 4.56 21.34
CA TYR A 140 -10.45 3.75 20.29
C TYR A 140 -11.47 2.87 19.59
N TYR A 141 -11.28 2.65 18.29
CA TYR A 141 -12.06 1.66 17.55
C TYR A 141 -11.47 0.25 17.77
N ASP A 142 -11.93 -0.44 18.82
CA ASP A 142 -11.62 -1.84 19.05
C ASP A 142 -12.48 -2.76 18.18
N CYS A 143 -13.67 -2.32 17.79
CA CYS A 143 -14.49 -3.02 16.81
C CYS A 143 -14.22 -2.54 15.38
N ARG A 144 -14.17 -3.49 14.43
CA ARG A 144 -14.03 -3.18 13.00
C ARG A 144 -15.22 -2.44 12.41
N ASP A 145 -16.40 -2.62 13.01
CA ASP A 145 -17.62 -1.89 12.66
C ASP A 145 -17.81 -0.61 13.47
N GLU A 146 -16.80 -0.20 14.26
CA GLU A 146 -16.78 1.04 15.06
C GLU A 146 -17.93 1.13 16.08
N SER A 147 -18.59 0.00 16.34
CA SER A 147 -19.84 -0.07 17.11
C SER A 147 -19.65 0.15 18.61
N ASP A 148 -18.43 -0.06 19.10
CA ASP A 148 -18.00 0.23 20.46
C ASP A 148 -17.97 1.74 20.75
N GLU A 149 -17.76 2.56 19.74
CA GLU A 149 -17.64 4.02 19.85
C GLU A 149 -18.85 4.79 19.29
N ALA A 150 -19.74 4.15 18.53
CA ALA A 150 -20.83 4.80 17.81
C ALA A 150 -22.00 5.35 18.68
N SER A 151 -22.08 5.02 19.97
CA SER A 151 -23.21 5.39 20.85
C SER A 151 -22.77 5.85 22.23
N CYS A 152 -21.71 6.66 22.25
CA CYS A 152 -21.11 7.18 23.46
C CYS A 152 -21.66 8.57 23.81
N ALA A 153 -21.90 8.83 25.10
CA ALA A 153 -22.40 10.12 25.56
C ALA A 153 -21.40 11.27 25.30
N THR A 154 -20.11 10.93 25.18
CA THR A 154 -19.01 11.83 24.85
C THR A 154 -18.75 11.83 23.35
N ASN A 155 -19.05 12.95 22.68
CA ASN A 155 -18.71 13.18 21.27
C ASN A 155 -17.20 13.49 21.12
N GLY A 156 -16.37 12.49 21.35
CA GLY A 156 -14.92 12.54 21.09
C GLY A 156 -14.59 12.03 19.69
N THR A 157 -13.41 12.39 19.18
CA THR A 157 -12.82 11.63 18.07
C THR A 157 -12.22 10.37 18.66
N SER A 158 -12.61 9.22 18.11
CA SER A 158 -11.99 7.92 18.43
C SER A 158 -10.89 7.62 17.42
N CYS A 159 -9.81 7.02 17.91
CA CYS A 159 -8.60 6.75 17.13
C CYS A 159 -8.51 5.28 16.74
N ARG A 160 -7.69 4.96 15.74
CA ARG A 160 -7.36 3.56 15.46
C ARG A 160 -6.41 3.01 16.53
N LEU A 161 -6.40 1.70 16.70
CA LEU A 161 -5.54 1.03 17.68
C LEU A 161 -4.04 1.15 17.42
N ASN A 162 -3.64 1.54 16.21
CA ASN A 162 -2.24 1.80 15.82
C ASN A 162 -1.91 3.30 15.79
N GLU A 163 -2.75 4.13 16.42
CA GLU A 163 -2.57 5.57 16.53
C GLU A 163 -2.48 5.95 18.02
N PHE A 164 -1.75 7.01 18.33
CA PHE A 164 -1.73 7.60 19.65
C PHE A 164 -2.83 8.65 19.77
N ARG A 165 -3.68 8.53 20.79
CA ARG A 165 -4.73 9.50 21.09
C ARG A 165 -4.19 10.55 22.04
N CYS A 166 -4.19 11.80 21.59
CA CYS A 166 -3.81 12.94 22.42
C CYS A 166 -4.75 13.08 23.63
N ARG A 167 -4.23 13.56 24.77
CA ARG A 167 -5.03 13.73 25.99
C ARG A 167 -6.17 14.71 25.78
N HIS A 168 -5.90 15.82 25.11
CA HIS A 168 -6.88 16.81 24.74
C HIS A 168 -6.95 17.01 23.22
N GLY A 169 -8.09 17.49 22.74
CA GLY A 169 -8.20 18.00 21.36
C GLY A 169 -8.68 17.00 20.31
N ASN A 170 -9.19 15.82 20.70
CA ASN A 170 -9.84 14.90 19.74
C ASN A 170 -8.94 14.60 18.53
N LYS A 171 -7.63 14.43 18.79
CA LYS A 171 -6.59 14.27 17.78
C LYS A 171 -5.90 12.91 17.95
N CYS A 172 -5.69 12.26 16.82
CA CYS A 172 -4.93 11.01 16.70
C CYS A 172 -3.67 11.32 15.90
N ILE A 173 -2.52 10.83 16.37
CA ILE A 173 -1.24 10.92 15.67
C ILE A 173 -0.71 9.51 15.44
N ASP A 174 0.20 9.36 14.49
CA ASP A 174 0.84 8.06 14.25
C ASP A 174 1.71 7.66 15.46
N GLU A 175 1.78 6.37 15.78
CA GLU A 175 2.61 5.88 16.90
C GLU A 175 4.08 6.28 16.79
N SER A 176 4.60 6.46 15.57
CA SER A 176 5.98 6.92 15.34
C SER A 176 6.23 8.36 15.79
N LYS A 177 5.17 9.14 15.99
CA LYS A 177 5.24 10.53 16.49
C LYS A 177 5.17 10.61 18.01
N LYS A 178 4.87 9.50 18.69
CA LYS A 178 4.92 9.44 20.15
C LYS A 178 6.38 9.35 20.59
N CYS A 179 6.83 10.24 21.46
CA CYS A 179 8.20 10.29 21.96
C CYS A 179 9.23 10.58 20.85
N ASP A 180 8.89 11.44 19.88
CA ASP A 180 9.79 11.78 18.77
C ASP A 180 10.53 13.12 18.96
N HIS A 181 10.36 13.75 20.13
CA HIS A 181 10.83 15.08 20.55
C HIS A 181 10.04 16.27 20.00
N TRP A 182 8.92 16.04 19.32
CA TRP A 182 8.07 17.09 18.78
C TRP A 182 6.71 17.07 19.46
N ASP A 183 6.14 18.26 19.69
CA ASP A 183 4.75 18.39 20.14
C ASP A 183 3.82 18.23 18.93
N ASP A 184 3.52 16.99 18.57
CA ASP A 184 2.55 16.66 17.52
C ASP A 184 1.12 16.72 18.05
N CYS A 185 0.88 16.53 19.35
CA CYS A 185 -0.46 16.68 19.91
C CYS A 185 -0.93 18.14 20.04
N GLY A 186 -0.02 19.09 20.23
CA GLY A 186 -0.28 20.49 20.56
C GLY A 186 -0.52 20.75 22.05
N ASP A 187 -0.60 19.68 22.86
CA ASP A 187 -0.64 19.70 24.32
C ASP A 187 0.51 18.92 24.95
N ASN A 188 1.49 18.50 24.14
CA ASN A 188 2.70 17.77 24.51
C ASN A 188 2.43 16.40 25.17
N SER A 189 1.22 15.82 25.03
CA SER A 189 0.86 14.54 25.64
C SER A 189 1.60 13.34 25.04
N ASP A 190 2.00 13.46 23.79
CA ASP A 190 2.79 12.50 23.03
C ASP A 190 4.24 12.37 23.54
N GLU A 191 4.77 13.44 24.11
CA GLU A 191 6.13 13.52 24.65
C GLU A 191 6.20 13.32 26.17
N GLU A 192 5.07 13.00 26.81
CA GLU A 192 5.01 12.68 28.24
C GLU A 192 5.32 11.20 28.53
N GLY A 193 6.13 10.95 29.57
CA GLY A 193 6.44 9.59 30.03
C GLY A 193 7.35 8.80 29.10
N CYS A 194 8.15 9.50 28.29
CA CYS A 194 9.11 8.92 27.35
C CYS A 194 10.49 8.75 28.00
N ASP A 195 11.10 7.59 27.82
CA ASP A 195 12.50 7.34 28.19
C ASP A 195 13.42 7.83 27.07
N PHE A 196 13.65 9.14 27.02
CA PHE A 196 14.67 9.69 26.13
C PHE A 196 16.05 9.28 26.66
N ALA A 197 16.77 8.48 25.88
CA ALA A 197 18.15 8.17 26.20
C ALA A 197 18.92 9.50 26.36
N PRO A 198 19.69 9.69 27.44
CA PRO A 198 20.42 10.92 27.64
C PRO A 198 21.41 11.10 26.47
N CYS A 199 21.37 12.28 25.84
CA CYS A 199 22.34 12.65 24.84
C CYS A 199 23.74 12.58 25.47
N ASN A 200 24.53 11.58 25.11
CA ASN A 200 25.93 11.50 25.53
C ASN A 200 26.77 12.40 24.62
N GLU A 201 27.62 13.22 25.22
CA GLU A 201 28.59 14.06 24.50
C GLU A 201 29.45 13.16 23.58
N GLY A 202 29.25 13.25 22.27
CA GLY A 202 30.01 12.47 21.29
C GLY A 202 29.22 11.92 20.10
N GLN A 203 27.90 12.15 20.02
CA GLN A 203 27.10 11.83 18.83
C GLN A 203 26.89 13.07 17.94
N PHE A 204 27.96 13.53 17.29
CA PHE A 204 27.91 14.45 16.15
C PHE A 204 29.00 14.07 15.14
#